data_AF-A0A9E5FUT5-F1
#
_entry.id   AF-A0A9E5FUT5-F1
#
_cell.length_a   1.000
_cell.length_b   1.000
_cell.length_c   1.000
_cell.angle_alpha   90.00
_cell.angle_beta   90.00
_cell.angle_gamma   90.00
#
_symmetry.space_group_name_H-M   'P 1'
#
loop_
_entity.id
_entity.type
_entity.pdbx_description
1 polymer ?
#
loop_
_entity_poly.entity_id
_entity_poly.type
_entity_poly.pdbx_seq_one_letter_code
_entity_poly.pdbx_strand_id
1 'polypeptide(L)'
;MLTDEIKEDMFDAMDDYACTMDSMEKVLANYPTLSIRQFFRYVDKEEDLRQYYVRAMERRGEYLMTLHWELANEPLPPMDMSAVQNKRVRIAALEYQIGKLAPKKYGTKVGVEHTGEVKVTPQLDNTQFEKLKDALLQKANEVKMVEQPFEDVE
;
A
#
# COMPACT_ATOMS: atom_id res chain seq x y z
N MET A 1 -25.58 -13.04 18.32
CA MET A 1 -24.27 -13.20 18.95
C MET A 1 -23.67 -14.49 18.44
N LEU A 2 -22.36 -14.52 18.18
CA LEU A 2 -21.65 -15.75 17.89
C LEU A 2 -21.74 -16.69 19.11
N THR A 3 -21.82 -18.00 18.90
CA THR A 3 -21.69 -18.95 20.01
C THR A 3 -20.22 -19.00 20.44
N ASP A 4 -19.97 -19.30 21.72
CA ASP A 4 -18.60 -19.39 22.24
C ASP A 4 -17.78 -20.46 21.52
N GLU A 5 -18.40 -21.60 21.19
CA GLU A 5 -17.80 -22.68 20.38
C GLU A 5 -17.32 -22.20 19.00
N ILE A 6 -18.17 -21.48 18.25
CA ILE A 6 -17.78 -20.95 16.93
C ILE A 6 -16.64 -19.93 17.07
N LYS A 7 -16.62 -19.18 18.17
CA LYS A 7 -15.62 -18.17 18.43
C LYS A 7 -14.26 -18.79 18.73
N GLU A 8 -14.25 -19.86 19.52
CA GLU A 8 -13.06 -20.68 19.79
C GLU A 8 -12.52 -21.29 18.49
N ASP A 9 -13.37 -21.95 17.70
CA ASP A 9 -13.00 -22.48 16.38
C ASP A 9 -12.39 -21.41 15.46
N MET A 10 -12.91 -20.18 15.52
CA MET A 10 -12.36 -19.07 14.74
C MET A 10 -10.96 -18.66 15.19
N PHE A 11 -10.70 -18.60 16.50
CA PHE A 11 -9.37 -18.27 17.01
C PHE A 11 -8.36 -19.35 16.68
N ASP A 12 -8.74 -20.62 16.88
CA ASP A 12 -7.88 -21.76 16.56
C ASP A 12 -7.56 -21.82 15.06
N ALA A 13 -8.56 -21.64 14.20
CA ALA A 13 -8.35 -21.58 12.75
C ALA A 13 -7.41 -20.44 12.34
N MET A 14 -7.45 -19.29 13.04
CA MET A 14 -6.53 -18.18 12.79
C MET A 14 -5.09 -18.51 13.21
N ASP A 15 -4.90 -19.22 14.32
CA ASP A 15 -3.59 -19.66 14.79
C ASP A 15 -2.97 -20.72 13.88
N ASP A 16 -3.76 -21.71 13.47
CA ASP A 16 -3.36 -22.71 12.48
C ASP A 16 -3.03 -22.06 11.14
N TYR A 17 -3.85 -21.11 10.70
CA TYR A 17 -3.58 -20.34 9.49
C TYR A 17 -2.31 -19.48 9.64
N ALA A 18 -1.99 -18.97 10.83
CA ALA A 18 -0.77 -18.20 11.03
C ALA A 18 0.51 -19.03 10.84
N CYS A 19 0.43 -20.36 11.04
CA CYS A 19 1.60 -21.24 11.07
C CYS A 19 1.69 -22.18 9.86
N THR A 20 0.95 -21.91 8.78
CA THR A 20 0.88 -22.79 7.60
C THR A 20 1.05 -22.03 6.29
N MET A 21 1.46 -22.75 5.23
CA MET A 21 1.37 -22.24 3.85
C MET A 21 -0.03 -22.37 3.26
N ASP A 22 -0.90 -23.12 3.91
CA ASP A 22 -2.17 -23.54 3.36
C ASP A 22 -3.13 -22.37 3.16
N SER A 23 -4.07 -22.54 2.22
CA SER A 23 -5.15 -21.59 2.04
C SER A 23 -6.09 -21.62 3.24
N MET A 24 -6.82 -20.52 3.47
CA MET A 24 -7.79 -20.46 4.58
C MET A 24 -8.88 -21.52 4.39
N GLU A 25 -9.28 -21.79 3.14
CA GLU A 25 -10.23 -22.86 2.82
C GLU A 25 -9.74 -24.24 3.30
N LYS A 26 -8.45 -24.52 3.13
CA LYS A 26 -7.86 -25.79 3.55
C LYS A 26 -7.73 -25.89 5.07
N VAL A 27 -7.40 -24.79 5.75
CA VAL A 27 -7.38 -24.75 7.23
C VAL A 27 -8.79 -24.94 7.80
N LEU A 28 -9.78 -24.23 7.25
CA LEU A 28 -11.18 -24.33 7.69
C LEU A 28 -11.80 -25.71 7.43
N ALA A 29 -11.21 -26.55 6.56
CA ALA A 29 -11.67 -27.93 6.40
C ALA A 29 -11.55 -28.76 7.69
N ASN A 30 -10.69 -28.35 8.64
CA ASN A 30 -10.57 -28.96 9.96
C ASN A 30 -11.66 -28.50 10.94
N TYR A 31 -12.41 -27.43 10.60
CA TYR A 31 -13.41 -26.80 11.45
C TYR A 31 -14.78 -26.88 10.76
N PRO A 32 -15.53 -27.98 10.92
CA PRO A 32 -16.77 -28.23 10.18
C PRO A 32 -17.89 -27.22 10.49
N THR A 33 -17.77 -26.49 11.59
CA THR A 33 -18.65 -25.40 12.01
C THR A 33 -18.51 -24.13 11.16
N LEU A 34 -17.43 -24.01 10.38
CA LEU A 34 -17.05 -22.78 9.68
C LEU A 34 -16.85 -23.00 8.17
N SER A 35 -17.61 -22.27 7.37
CA SER A 35 -17.26 -22.04 5.95
C SER A 35 -16.43 -20.76 5.79
N ILE A 36 -15.64 -20.67 4.71
CA ILE A 36 -14.86 -19.46 4.39
C ILE A 36 -15.70 -18.20 4.32
N ARG A 37 -16.94 -18.29 3.79
CA ARG A 37 -17.86 -17.16 3.71
C ARG A 37 -18.33 -16.72 5.11
N GLN A 38 -18.62 -17.68 5.99
CA GLN A 38 -19.00 -17.37 7.37
C GLN A 38 -17.83 -16.76 8.14
N PHE A 39 -16.63 -17.31 7.99
CA PHE A 39 -15.41 -16.82 8.63
C PHE A 39 -15.21 -15.33 8.35
N PHE A 40 -15.13 -14.92 7.08
CA PHE A 40 -14.92 -13.51 6.75
C PHE A 40 -16.08 -12.62 7.16
N ARG A 41 -17.32 -13.13 7.12
CA ARG A 41 -18.49 -12.39 7.61
C ARG A 41 -18.42 -12.13 9.12
N TYR A 42 -17.85 -13.05 9.90
CA TYR A 42 -17.70 -12.87 11.34
C TYR A 42 -16.52 -11.97 11.69
N VAL A 43 -15.39 -12.12 10.99
CA VAL A 43 -14.24 -11.19 11.09
C VAL A 43 -14.64 -9.74 10.78
N ASP A 44 -15.56 -9.54 9.83
CA ASP A 44 -16.05 -8.20 9.49
C ASP A 44 -16.98 -7.60 10.56
N LYS A 45 -17.76 -8.43 11.26
CA LYS A 45 -18.78 -7.98 12.22
C LYS A 45 -18.26 -7.80 13.64
N GLU A 46 -17.37 -8.68 14.09
CA GLU A 46 -16.90 -8.74 15.47
C GLU A 46 -15.48 -8.16 15.57
N GLU A 47 -15.32 -7.11 16.38
CA GLU A 47 -14.06 -6.34 16.44
C GLU A 47 -12.88 -7.13 17.02
N ASP A 48 -13.14 -7.97 18.01
CA ASP A 48 -12.13 -8.81 18.64
C ASP A 48 -11.56 -9.87 17.68
N LEU A 49 -12.43 -10.52 16.90
CA LEU A 49 -12.04 -11.44 15.83
C LEU A 49 -11.23 -10.72 14.75
N ARG A 50 -11.61 -9.49 14.39
CA ARG A 50 -10.85 -8.67 13.44
C ARG A 50 -9.44 -8.38 13.94
N GLN A 51 -9.30 -7.94 15.18
CA GLN A 51 -8.00 -7.62 15.78
C GLN A 51 -7.13 -8.87 15.92
N TYR A 52 -7.72 -10.00 16.30
CA TYR A 52 -6.99 -11.26 16.36
C TYR A 52 -6.51 -11.72 14.98
N TYR A 53 -7.39 -11.62 13.97
CA TYR A 53 -7.06 -11.95 12.59
C TYR A 53 -5.88 -11.12 12.07
N VAL A 54 -5.85 -9.82 12.35
CA VAL A 54 -4.71 -8.95 11.99
C VAL A 54 -3.41 -9.46 12.62
N ARG A 55 -3.41 -9.78 13.92
CA ARG A 55 -2.22 -10.33 14.60
C ARG A 55 -1.83 -11.70 14.07
N ALA A 56 -2.80 -12.54 13.68
CA ALA A 56 -2.54 -13.81 13.02
C ALA A 56 -1.89 -13.61 11.64
N MET A 57 -2.33 -12.61 10.86
CA MET A 57 -1.70 -12.26 9.58
C MET A 57 -0.27 -11.76 9.75
N GLU A 58 0.01 -10.98 10.80
CA GLU A 58 1.38 -10.55 11.12
C GLU A 58 2.29 -11.74 11.44
N ARG A 59 1.82 -12.66 12.31
CA ARG A 59 2.54 -13.91 12.61
C ARG A 59 2.75 -14.77 11.36
N ARG A 60 1.74 -14.85 10.48
CA ARG A 60 1.86 -15.54 9.20
C ARG A 60 2.95 -14.94 8.33
N GLY A 61 3.06 -13.61 8.28
CA GLY A 61 4.14 -12.92 7.57
C GLY A 61 5.53 -13.36 8.06
N GLU A 62 5.72 -13.47 9.37
CA GLU A 62 6.98 -13.94 9.95
C GLU A 62 7.25 -15.42 9.65
N TYR A 63 6.24 -16.29 9.78
CA TYR A 63 6.35 -17.70 9.43
C TYR A 63 6.75 -17.90 7.96
N LEU A 64 6.07 -17.22 7.03
CA LEU A 64 6.35 -17.31 5.61
C LEU A 64 7.75 -16.78 5.26
N MET A 65 8.26 -15.79 5.99
CA MET A 65 9.63 -15.31 5.83
C MET A 65 10.67 -16.36 6.24
N THR A 66 10.45 -17.04 7.36
CA THR A 66 11.32 -18.16 7.79
C THR A 66 11.32 -19.26 6.73
N LEU A 67 10.14 -19.60 6.20
CA LEU A 67 10.03 -20.61 5.15
C LEU A 67 10.68 -20.18 3.83
N HIS A 68 10.60 -18.90 3.47
CA HIS A 68 11.32 -18.36 2.31
C HIS A 68 12.82 -18.61 2.43
N TRP A 69 13.38 -18.36 3.62
CA TRP A 69 14.79 -18.61 3.90
C TRP A 69 15.16 -20.10 3.84
N GLU A 70 14.35 -20.96 4.44
CA GLU A 70 14.54 -22.41 4.39
C GLU A 70 14.50 -22.93 2.95
N LEU A 71 13.46 -22.53 2.20
CA LEU A 71 13.31 -22.90 0.82
C LEU A 71 14.52 -22.43 0.03
N ALA A 72 14.92 -21.16 0.12
CA ALA A 72 16.09 -20.63 -0.58
C ALA A 72 17.36 -21.48 -0.37
N ASN A 73 17.58 -21.99 0.85
CA ASN A 73 18.76 -22.80 1.21
C ASN A 73 18.60 -24.32 0.95
N GLU A 74 17.41 -24.80 0.61
CA GLU A 74 17.18 -26.23 0.34
C GLU A 74 18.03 -26.73 -0.84
N PRO A 75 18.81 -27.82 -0.68
CA PRO A 75 19.63 -28.36 -1.75
C PRO A 75 18.76 -28.90 -2.88
N LEU A 76 19.12 -28.58 -4.12
CA LEU A 76 18.43 -29.09 -5.29
C LEU A 76 19.11 -30.36 -5.84
N PRO A 77 18.35 -31.32 -6.38
CA PRO A 77 18.92 -32.45 -7.09
C PRO A 77 19.74 -31.95 -8.29
N PRO A 78 20.91 -32.55 -8.56
CA PRO A 78 21.78 -32.12 -9.63
C PRO A 78 21.09 -32.27 -10.99
N MET A 79 21.26 -31.27 -11.86
CA MET A 79 20.76 -31.21 -13.25
C MET A 79 19.23 -31.21 -13.45
N ASP A 80 18.42 -31.05 -12.40
CA ASP A 80 16.96 -30.87 -12.59
C ASP A 80 16.58 -29.39 -12.73
N MET A 81 16.51 -28.93 -13.99
CA MET A 81 16.08 -27.57 -14.33
C MET A 81 14.63 -27.28 -13.93
N SER A 82 13.76 -28.31 -13.88
CA SER A 82 12.36 -28.15 -13.48
C SER A 82 12.27 -27.85 -11.98
N ALA A 83 13.05 -28.57 -11.16
CA ALA A 83 13.12 -28.29 -9.73
C ALA A 83 13.63 -26.87 -9.43
N VAL A 84 14.64 -26.39 -10.16
CA VAL A 84 15.13 -25.01 -10.06
C VAL A 84 14.02 -24.00 -10.36
N GLN A 85 13.28 -24.21 -11.45
CA GLN A 85 12.22 -23.28 -11.85
C GLN A 85 11.04 -23.30 -10.88
N ASN A 86 10.62 -24.48 -10.42
CA ASN A 86 9.56 -24.62 -9.42
C ASN A 86 9.94 -23.93 -8.11
N LYS A 87 11.19 -24.09 -7.67
CA LYS A 87 11.73 -23.41 -6.49
C LYS A 87 11.67 -21.88 -6.65
N ARG A 88 12.12 -21.36 -7.79
CA ARG A 88 12.06 -19.92 -8.09
C ARG A 88 10.63 -19.36 -8.04
N VAL A 89 9.67 -20.06 -8.63
CA VAL A 89 8.25 -19.65 -8.61
C VAL A 89 7.71 -19.62 -7.18
N ARG A 90 8.02 -20.63 -6.36
CA ARG A 90 7.61 -20.68 -4.95
C ARG A 90 8.20 -19.54 -4.14
N ILE A 91 9.49 -19.26 -4.30
CA ILE A 91 10.18 -18.13 -3.63
C ILE A 91 9.52 -16.80 -4.02
N ALA A 92 9.29 -16.56 -5.32
CA ALA A 92 8.66 -15.33 -5.78
C ALA A 92 7.22 -15.17 -5.27
N ALA A 93 6.46 -16.26 -5.19
CA ALA A 93 5.11 -16.25 -4.62
C ALA A 93 5.13 -15.88 -3.12
N LEU A 94 6.09 -16.41 -2.36
CA LEU A 94 6.28 -16.07 -0.96
C LEU A 94 6.65 -14.59 -0.78
N GLU A 95 7.61 -14.08 -1.53
CA GLU A 95 8.01 -12.66 -1.49
C GLU A 95 6.83 -11.73 -1.76
N TYR A 96 6.02 -12.04 -2.78
CA TYR A 96 4.81 -11.30 -3.07
C TYR A 96 3.82 -11.33 -1.90
N GLN A 97 3.55 -12.50 -1.33
CA GLN A 97 2.60 -12.66 -0.23
C GLN A 97 3.05 -11.95 1.04
N ILE A 98 4.31 -12.11 1.43
CA ILE A 98 4.91 -11.48 2.61
C ILE A 98 4.90 -9.95 2.46
N GLY A 99 5.18 -9.43 1.26
CA GLY A 99 5.10 -8.00 0.96
C GLY A 99 3.70 -7.40 1.11
N LYS A 100 2.64 -8.21 1.00
CA LYS A 100 1.25 -7.79 1.26
C LYS A 100 0.84 -7.90 2.72
N LEU A 101 1.31 -8.93 3.43
CA LEU A 101 1.01 -9.14 4.84
C LEU A 101 1.69 -8.10 5.74
N ALA A 102 2.96 -7.78 5.47
CA ALA A 102 3.72 -6.82 6.25
C ALA A 102 4.47 -5.83 5.35
N PRO A 103 3.76 -4.92 4.65
CA PRO A 103 4.36 -3.99 3.67
C PRO A 103 5.38 -3.04 4.29
N LYS A 104 5.21 -2.68 5.56
CA LYS A 104 6.18 -1.85 6.27
C LYS A 104 7.52 -2.56 6.49
N LYS A 105 7.51 -3.87 6.75
CA LYS A 105 8.72 -4.65 7.04
C LYS A 105 9.36 -5.19 5.76
N TYR A 106 8.56 -5.83 4.90
CA TYR A 106 9.02 -6.59 3.74
C TYR A 106 8.59 -6.02 2.39
N GLY A 107 7.86 -4.89 2.37
CA GLY A 107 7.52 -4.21 1.13
C GLY A 107 8.75 -3.61 0.44
N THR A 108 8.63 -3.39 -0.87
CA THR A 108 9.68 -2.82 -1.72
C THR A 108 10.19 -1.50 -1.13
N LYS A 109 11.52 -1.42 -0.91
CA LYS A 109 12.19 -0.20 -0.46
C LYS A 109 12.78 0.51 -1.67
N VAL A 110 12.40 1.77 -1.87
CA VAL A 110 12.94 2.60 -2.95
C VAL A 110 13.61 3.82 -2.31
N GLY A 111 14.91 3.97 -2.52
CA GLY A 111 15.61 5.22 -2.25
C GLY A 111 15.37 6.16 -3.42
N VAL A 112 14.74 7.30 -3.17
CA VAL A 112 14.49 8.32 -4.20
C VAL A 112 15.42 9.50 -3.94
N GLU A 113 16.42 9.67 -4.79
CA GLU A 113 17.24 10.86 -4.82
C GLU A 113 16.63 11.85 -5.81
N HIS A 114 16.12 12.98 -5.30
CA HIS A 114 15.59 14.05 -6.14
C HIS A 114 16.70 15.05 -6.47
N THR A 115 17.25 14.99 -7.68
CA THR A 115 18.22 15.96 -8.22
C THR A 115 17.57 17.11 -8.99
N GLY A 116 16.26 17.34 -8.79
CA GLY A 116 15.57 18.45 -9.42
C GLY A 116 16.02 19.78 -8.83
N GLU A 117 16.60 20.67 -9.65
CA GLU A 117 16.74 22.09 -9.29
C GLU A 117 15.39 22.61 -8.79
N VAL A 118 15.36 23.09 -7.55
CA VAL A 118 14.20 23.77 -7.00
C VAL A 118 14.05 25.09 -7.74
N LYS A 119 13.30 25.10 -8.84
CA LYS A 119 12.75 26.34 -9.39
C LYS A 119 11.74 26.86 -8.38
N VAL A 120 12.22 27.66 -7.44
CA VAL A 120 11.36 28.50 -6.59
C VAL A 120 10.70 29.50 -7.53
N THR A 121 9.51 29.18 -8.02
CA THR A 121 8.60 30.22 -8.49
C THR A 121 8.12 30.93 -7.22
N PRO A 122 8.49 32.19 -6.97
CA PRO A 122 7.92 32.91 -5.84
C PRO A 122 6.42 32.97 -6.05
N GLN A 123 5.66 32.27 -5.21
CA GLN A 123 4.23 32.53 -5.08
C GLN A 123 4.12 33.93 -4.50
N LEU A 124 3.70 34.88 -5.33
CA LEU A 124 3.42 36.24 -4.90
C LEU A 124 2.24 36.16 -3.92
N ASP A 125 2.42 36.68 -2.70
CA ASP A 125 1.31 36.85 -1.77
C ASP A 125 0.24 37.75 -2.40
N ASN A 126 -1.03 37.56 -2.04
CA ASN A 126 -2.17 38.32 -2.59
C ASN A 126 -1.97 39.85 -2.53
N THR A 127 -1.27 40.34 -1.49
CA THR A 127 -0.90 41.76 -1.33
C THR A 127 0.14 42.25 -2.33
N GLN A 128 1.06 41.38 -2.77
CA GLN A 128 2.04 41.70 -3.81
C GLN A 128 1.39 41.66 -5.20
N PHE A 129 0.41 40.78 -5.39
CA PHE A 129 -0.36 40.68 -6.63
C PHE A 129 -1.22 41.93 -6.88
N GLU A 130 -1.96 42.41 -5.88
CA GLU A 130 -2.77 43.64 -6.04
C GLU A 130 -1.90 44.88 -6.30
N LYS A 131 -0.73 45.00 -5.64
CA LYS A 131 0.21 46.11 -5.93
C LYS A 131 0.74 46.08 -7.37
N LEU A 132 1.02 44.89 -7.91
CA LEU A 132 1.45 44.74 -9.30
C LEU A 132 0.32 45.06 -10.28
N LYS A 133 -0.91 44.66 -9.96
CA LYS A 133 -2.10 44.96 -10.75
C LYS A 133 -2.39 46.47 -10.80
N ASP A 134 -2.31 47.16 -9.67
CA ASP A 134 -2.48 48.61 -9.59
C ASP A 134 -1.40 49.37 -10.37
N ALA A 135 -0.13 48.91 -10.26
CA ALA A 135 0.98 49.48 -11.01
C ALA A 135 0.84 49.26 -12.53
N LEU A 136 0.30 48.12 -12.96
CA LEU A 136 0.01 47.85 -14.37
C LEU A 136 -1.16 48.70 -14.88
N LEU A 137 -2.19 48.91 -14.07
CA LEU A 137 -3.33 49.78 -14.42
C LEU A 137 -2.90 51.25 -14.58
N GLN A 138 -2.05 51.75 -13.70
CA GLN A 138 -1.50 53.11 -13.82
C GLN A 138 -0.70 53.28 -15.11
N LYS A 139 0.20 52.34 -15.42
CA LYS A 139 0.93 52.36 -16.70
C LYS A 139 0.01 52.30 -17.92
N ALA A 140 -1.04 51.47 -17.88
CA ALA A 140 -1.99 51.37 -18.98
C ALA A 140 -2.79 52.68 -19.19
N ASN A 141 -3.08 53.41 -18.12
CA ASN A 141 -3.75 54.71 -18.19
C ASN A 141 -2.81 55.83 -18.63
N GLU A 142 -1.53 55.79 -18.24
CA GLU A 142 -0.51 56.72 -18.74
C GLU A 142 -0.32 56.59 -20.25
N VAL A 143 -0.33 55.37 -20.79
CA VAL A 143 -0.26 55.12 -22.24
C VAL A 143 -1.48 55.67 -22.98
N LYS A 144 -2.68 55.61 -22.39
CA LYS A 144 -3.91 56.17 -22.98
C LYS A 144 -3.97 57.70 -22.99
N MET A 145 -3.26 58.38 -22.09
CA MET A 145 -3.18 59.86 -22.06
C MET A 145 -2.28 60.43 -23.16
N VAL A 146 -1.42 59.61 -23.78
CA VAL A 146 -0.55 60.02 -24.89
C VAL A 146 -1.30 60.01 -26.24
N GLU A 147 -2.44 59.33 -26.33
CA GLU A 147 -3.26 59.20 -27.53
C GLU A 147 -4.52 60.08 -27.51
N GLN A 148 -4.43 61.35 -27.09
CA GLN A 148 -5.49 62.32 -27.36
C GLN A 148 -5.23 63.05 -28.70
N PRO A 149 -6.26 63.25 -29.53
CA PRO A 149 -6.12 63.61 -30.95
C PRO A 149 -5.59 65.03 -31.11
N PHE A 150 -4.72 65.23 -32.12
CA PHE A 150 -4.38 66.56 -32.64
C PHE A 150 -5.69 67.28 -33.00
N GLU A 151 -6.01 68.36 -32.27
CA GLU A 151 -7.06 69.30 -32.67
C GLU A 151 -6.68 69.94 -34.01
N ASP A 152 -7.64 69.92 -34.93
CA ASP A 152 -7.56 70.55 -36.25
C ASP A 152 -7.25 72.05 -36.09
N VAL A 153 -6.13 72.49 -36.67
CA VAL A 153 -5.81 73.91 -36.84
C VAL A 153 -6.35 74.34 -38.20
N GLU A 154 -7.31 75.27 -38.19
CA GLU A 154 -7.85 76.01 -39.34
C GLU A 154 -6.76 76.69 -40.19
#